data_AF-A0A836SM32-F1
#
_entry.id   AF-A0A836SM32-F1
#
_cell.length_a   1.000
_cell.length_b   1.000
_cell.length_c   1.000
_cell.angle_alpha   90.00
_cell.angle_beta   90.00
_cell.angle_gamma   90.00
#
_symmetry.space_group_name_H-M   'P 1'
#
loop_
_entity.id
_entity.type
_entity.pdbx_description
1 polymer ?
#
loop_
_entity_poly.entity_id
_entity_poly.type
_entity_poly.pdbx_seq_one_letter_code
_entity_poly.pdbx_strand_id
1 'polypeptide(L)'
;MALSAITAVSPIDGRYYDKTKKLSDYFSEHALFRYRVMVEIEYFIALCQIPLPYLKDVNAAIFPQLRKLYKRFSLQNSARIKAIEKKTN
;
A
#
# COMPACT_ATOMS: atom_id res chain seq x y z
N MET A 1 -6.67 -21.99 10.90
CA MET A 1 -5.33 -22.17 11.49
C MET A 1 -4.56 -20.88 11.35
N ALA A 2 -3.85 -20.43 12.39
CA ALA A 2 -2.90 -19.32 12.27
C ALA A 2 -1.66 -19.80 11.50
N LEU A 3 -1.11 -18.97 10.61
CA LEU A 3 0.12 -19.28 9.90
C LEU A 3 1.28 -19.38 10.91
N SER A 4 2.02 -20.49 10.89
CA SER A 4 3.23 -20.70 11.68
C SER A 4 4.39 -21.12 10.78
N ALA A 5 5.62 -20.97 11.24
CA ALA A 5 6.80 -21.29 10.43
C ALA A 5 6.87 -22.78 10.02
N ILE A 6 6.33 -23.70 10.83
CA ILE A 6 6.33 -25.13 10.54
C ILE A 6 5.20 -25.55 9.58
N THR A 7 4.12 -24.78 9.53
CA THR A 7 2.98 -25.03 8.62
C THR A 7 3.06 -24.23 7.33
N ALA A 8 4.06 -23.35 7.18
CA ALA A 8 4.25 -22.54 5.98
C ALA A 8 4.64 -23.43 4.79
N VAL A 9 3.97 -23.24 3.65
CA VAL A 9 4.24 -24.00 2.42
C VAL A 9 5.61 -23.63 1.84
N SER A 10 5.94 -22.34 1.84
CA SER A 10 7.22 -21.83 1.36
C SER A 10 8.21 -21.71 2.52
N PRO A 11 9.48 -22.14 2.36
CA PRO A 11 10.50 -21.94 3.38
C PRO A 11 10.88 -20.47 3.57
N ILE A 12 10.58 -19.59 2.61
CA ILE A 12 10.83 -18.14 2.71
C ILE A 12 10.02 -17.52 3.86
N ASP A 13 8.76 -17.93 4.01
CA ASP A 13 7.86 -17.46 5.07
C ASP A 13 7.86 -18.40 6.30
N GLY A 14 8.70 -19.44 6.28
CA GLY A 14 8.84 -20.44 7.34
C GLY A 14 10.28 -20.53 7.85
N ARG A 15 10.99 -21.60 7.48
CA ARG A 15 12.36 -21.90 7.94
C ARG A 15 13.33 -20.72 7.85
N TYR A 16 13.21 -19.88 6.83
CA TYR A 16 14.11 -18.76 6.57
C TYR A 16 13.51 -17.39 6.90
N TYR A 17 12.34 -17.34 7.56
CA TYR A 17 11.63 -16.10 7.85
C TYR A 17 12.52 -15.06 8.55
N ASP A 18 13.36 -15.46 9.51
CA ASP A 18 14.26 -14.51 10.17
C ASP A 18 15.29 -13.84 9.26
N LYS A 19 15.63 -14.49 8.14
CA LYS A 19 16.54 -13.96 7.12
C LYS A 19 15.80 -13.11 6.09
N THR A 20 14.53 -13.40 5.84
CA THR A 20 13.72 -12.79 4.76
C THR A 20 12.73 -11.75 5.26
N LYS A 21 12.42 -11.65 6.55
CA LYS A 21 11.34 -10.80 7.10
C LYS A 21 11.41 -9.33 6.68
N LYS A 22 12.61 -8.76 6.52
CA LYS A 22 12.79 -7.38 6.02
C LYS A 22 12.32 -7.19 4.57
N LEU A 23 12.33 -8.25 3.76
CA LEU A 23 11.83 -8.22 2.39
C LEU A 23 10.31 -8.08 2.33
N SER A 24 9.60 -8.48 3.39
CA SER A 24 8.14 -8.33 3.46
C SER A 24 7.69 -6.86 3.40
N ASP A 25 8.56 -5.92 3.76
CA ASP A 25 8.29 -4.48 3.62
C ASP A 25 8.22 -4.01 2.15
N TYR A 26 8.64 -4.85 1.19
CA TYR A 26 8.71 -4.52 -0.24
C TYR A 26 7.97 -5.51 -1.13
N PHE A 27 8.02 -6.80 -0.80
CA PHE A 27 7.56 -7.89 -1.66
C PHE A 27 6.33 -8.66 -1.14
N SER A 28 5.72 -8.19 -0.05
CA SER A 28 4.43 -8.72 0.41
C SER A 28 3.25 -8.08 -0.32
N GLU A 29 2.07 -8.71 -0.28
CA GLU A 29 0.84 -8.10 -0.77
C GLU A 29 0.51 -6.78 -0.03
N HIS A 30 0.81 -6.71 1.28
CA HIS A 30 0.70 -5.49 2.06
C HIS A 30 1.58 -4.36 1.51
N ALA A 31 2.85 -4.67 1.19
CA ALA A 31 3.77 -3.73 0.59
C ALA A 31 3.31 -3.30 -0.81
N LEU A 32 2.87 -4.25 -1.64
CA LEU A 32 2.31 -3.97 -2.96
C LEU A 32 1.14 -2.98 -2.88
N PHE A 33 0.19 -3.18 -1.96
CA PHE A 33 -0.89 -2.22 -1.74
C PHE A 33 -0.37 -0.84 -1.31
N ARG A 34 0.58 -0.77 -0.37
CA ARG A 34 1.17 0.49 0.08
C ARG A 34 1.78 1.27 -1.08
N TYR A 35 2.55 0.60 -1.94
CA TYR A 35 3.20 1.22 -3.10
C TYR A 35 2.20 1.60 -4.20
N ARG A 36 1.15 0.81 -4.45
CA ARG A 36 0.07 1.20 -5.38
C ARG A 36 -0.63 2.47 -4.90
N VAL A 37 -0.98 2.56 -3.62
CA VAL A 37 -1.57 3.77 -3.03
C VAL A 37 -0.62 4.96 -3.13
N MET A 38 0.69 4.77 -2.92
CA MET A 38 1.69 5.82 -3.12
C MET A 38 1.68 6.35 -4.55
N VAL A 39 1.72 5.46 -5.56
CA VAL A 39 1.76 5.85 -6.97
C VAL A 39 0.51 6.64 -7.35
N GLU A 40 -0.69 6.15 -7.00
CA GLU A 40 -1.95 6.84 -7.32
C GLU A 40 -2.03 8.24 -6.68
N ILE A 41 -1.57 8.36 -5.43
CA ILE A 41 -1.56 9.65 -4.72
C ILE A 41 -0.56 10.63 -5.32
N GLU A 42 0.67 10.19 -5.59
CA GLU A 42 1.68 11.08 -6.20
C GLU A 42 1.31 11.42 -7.64
N TYR A 43 0.67 10.52 -8.39
CA TYR A 43 0.12 10.81 -9.71
C TYR A 43 -0.96 11.89 -9.64
N PHE A 44 -1.93 11.78 -8.72
CA PHE A 44 -2.94 12.83 -8.52
C PHE A 44 -2.32 14.18 -8.14
N ILE A 45 -1.33 14.19 -7.23
CA ILE A 45 -0.62 15.42 -6.86
C ILE A 45 0.11 16.02 -8.08
N ALA A 46 0.77 15.20 -8.88
CA ALA A 46 1.43 15.65 -10.11
C ALA A 46 0.44 16.28 -11.09
N LEU A 47 -0.75 15.69 -11.27
CA LEU A 47 -1.81 16.27 -12.11
C LEU A 47 -2.29 17.64 -11.59
N CYS A 48 -2.41 17.82 -10.27
CA CYS A 48 -2.77 19.11 -9.67
C CYS A 48 -1.71 20.20 -9.93
N GLN A 49 -0.45 19.82 -10.17
CA GLN A 49 0.66 20.75 -10.41
C GLN A 49 0.83 21.15 -11.88
N ILE A 50 0.16 20.48 -12.83
CA ILE A 50 0.24 20.75 -14.28
C ILE A 50 -1.01 21.56 -14.73
N PRO A 51 -1.30 22.69 -14.06
CA PRO A 51 -2.60 23.34 -13.85
C PRO A 51 -3.76 22.90 -14.77
N LEU A 52 -4.25 21.68 -14.59
CA LEU A 52 -5.37 21.17 -15.38
C LEU A 52 -6.64 21.95 -15.01
N PRO A 53 -7.50 22.33 -15.98
CA PRO A 53 -8.66 23.20 -15.71
C PRO A 53 -9.57 22.71 -14.58
N TYR A 54 -9.73 21.39 -14.43
CA TYR A 54 -10.57 20.77 -13.39
C TYR A 54 -9.87 20.55 -12.05
N LEU A 55 -8.54 20.71 -11.99
CA LEU A 55 -7.74 20.50 -10.77
C LEU A 55 -7.08 21.79 -10.26
N LYS A 56 -7.22 22.89 -10.98
CA LYS A 56 -6.61 24.19 -10.66
C LYS A 56 -6.98 24.73 -9.27
N ASP A 57 -8.16 24.38 -8.77
CA ASP A 57 -8.70 24.87 -7.50
C ASP A 57 -8.37 23.92 -6.32
N VAL A 58 -7.63 22.84 -6.56
CA VAL A 58 -7.21 21.92 -5.50
C VAL A 58 -6.15 22.59 -4.63
N ASN A 59 -6.47 22.83 -3.37
CA ASN A 59 -5.56 23.46 -2.42
C ASN A 59 -4.38 22.54 -2.08
N ALA A 60 -3.15 22.98 -2.39
CA ALA A 60 -1.92 22.25 -2.10
C ALA A 60 -1.70 21.90 -0.61
N ALA A 61 -2.40 22.60 0.31
CA ALA A 61 -2.40 22.29 1.74
C ALA A 61 -2.92 20.87 2.07
N ILE A 62 -3.68 20.23 1.16
CA ILE A 62 -4.15 18.85 1.36
C ILE A 62 -3.07 17.80 1.04
N PHE A 63 -2.04 18.14 0.26
CA PHE A 63 -1.05 17.15 -0.21
C PHE A 63 -0.31 16.45 0.93
N PRO A 64 0.13 17.13 2.02
CA PRO A 64 0.71 16.44 3.18
C PRO A 64 -0.25 15.45 3.83
N GLN A 65 -1.56 15.74 3.83
CA GLN A 65 -2.57 14.83 4.37
C GLN A 65 -2.75 13.59 3.47
N LEU A 66 -2.80 13.78 2.15
CA LEU A 66 -2.85 12.66 1.19
C LEU A 66 -1.62 11.76 1.33
N ARG A 67 -0.41 12.33 1.41
CA ARG A 67 0.82 11.55 1.59
C ARG A 67 0.87 10.75 2.89
N LYS A 68 0.14 11.17 3.93
CA LYS A 68 0.04 10.37 5.17
C LYS A 68 -0.62 9.01 4.93
N LEU A 69 -1.48 8.86 3.91
CA LEU A 69 -2.18 7.61 3.62
C LEU A 69 -1.21 6.46 3.29
N TYR A 70 -0.18 6.72 2.47
CA TYR A 70 0.85 5.70 2.19
C TYR A 70 2.01 5.73 3.20
N LYS A 71 2.33 6.87 3.83
CA LYS A 71 3.39 6.97 4.85
C LYS A 71 3.04 6.29 6.18
N ARG A 72 1.75 6.24 6.52
CA ARG A 72 1.22 5.58 7.74
C ARG A 72 0.28 4.43 7.37
N PHE A 73 0.66 3.68 6.34
CA PHE A 73 -0.15 2.60 5.81
C PHE A 73 -0.22 1.43 6.81
N SER A 74 -1.43 0.99 7.16
CA SER A 74 -1.67 -0.02 8.20
C SER A 74 -2.25 -1.30 7.63
N LEU A 75 -2.25 -2.38 8.42
CA LEU A 75 -2.92 -3.64 8.05
C LEU A 75 -4.43 -3.46 7.84
N GLN A 76 -5.07 -2.52 8.55
CA GLN A 76 -6.48 -2.19 8.35
C GLN A 76 -6.73 -1.63 6.95
N ASN A 77 -5.79 -0.84 6.40
CA ASN A 77 -5.89 -0.35 5.03
C ASN A 77 -5.83 -1.50 4.02
N SER A 78 -4.90 -2.45 4.20
CA SER A 78 -4.85 -3.66 3.36
C SER A 78 -6.13 -4.47 3.44
N ALA A 79 -6.68 -4.68 4.64
CA ALA A 79 -7.94 -5.39 4.83
C ALA A 79 -9.10 -4.69 4.10
N ARG A 80 -9.16 -3.35 4.15
CA ARG A 80 -10.15 -2.56 3.41
C ARG A 80 -9.99 -2.72 1.90
N ILE A 81 -8.76 -2.68 1.38
CA ILE A 81 -8.49 -2.90 -0.06
C ILE A 81 -8.95 -4.29 -0.47
N LYS A 82 -8.62 -5.35 0.28
CA LYS A 82 -9.10 -6.72 0.00
C LYS A 82 -10.62 -6.83 0.04
N ALA A 83 -11.29 -6.10 0.93
CA ALA A 83 -12.75 -6.08 1.00
C ALA A 83 -13.41 -5.42 -0.22
N ILE A 84 -12.77 -4.38 -0.78
CA ILE A 84 -13.21 -3.75 -2.03
C ILE A 84 -12.91 -4.68 -3.21
N GLU A 85 -11.72 -5.30 -3.23
CA GLU A 85 -11.28 -6.23 -4.27
C GLU A 85 -12.32 -7.31 -4.52
N LYS A 86 -12.87 -7.93 -3.45
CA LYS A 86 -13.94 -8.94 -3.49
C LYS A 86 -15.22 -8.55 -4.25
N LYS A 87 -15.46 -7.25 -4.44
CA LYS A 87 -16.61 -6.74 -5.20
C LYS A 87 -16.25 -6.45 -6.65
N THR A 88 -14.96 -6.25 -6.93
CA THR A 88 -14.44 -5.92 -8.25
C THR A 88 -13.89 -7.15 -8.98
N ASN A 89 -13.52 -8.22 -8.26
CA ASN A 89 -13.23 -9.59 -8.72
C ASN A 89 -13.01 -10.53 -7.50
#